data_AF-A0A954R6W5-F1
#
_entry.id   AF-A0A954R6W5-F1
#
_cell.length_a   1.000
_cell.length_b   1.000
_cell.length_c   1.000
_cell.angle_alpha   90.00
_cell.angle_beta   90.00
_cell.angle_gamma   90.00
#
_symmetry.space_group_name_H-M   'P 1'
#
loop_
_entity.id
_entity.type
_entity.pdbx_description
1 polymer ?
#
loop_
_entity_poly.entity_id
_entity_poly.type
_entity_poly.pdbx_seq_one_letter_code
_entity_poly.pdbx_strand_id
1 'polypeptide(L)' 'MAEILFKDESYKIIGAMFEVYKEMGCGFLEPVYQECVEFELADQHIPFVAQ' A
#
# COMPACT_ATOMS: atom_id res chain seq x y z
N MET A 1 -8.72 4.38 -22.17
CA MET A 1 -8.18 3.96 -20.85
C MET A 1 -8.50 2.48 -20.72
N ALA A 2 -7.54 1.66 -20.28
CA ALA A 2 -7.79 0.23 -20.06
C ALA A 2 -8.83 0.07 -18.94
N GLU A 3 -9.71 -0.92 -19.08
CA GLU A 3 -10.66 -1.30 -18.04
C GLU A 3 -9.91 -2.04 -16.92
N ILE A 4 -10.00 -1.54 -15.70
CA ILE A 4 -9.38 -2.18 -14.52
C ILE A 4 -10.38 -3.17 -13.95
N LEU A 5 -10.04 -4.46 -14.00
CA LEU A 5 -10.91 -5.57 -13.57
C LEU A 5 -11.34 -5.47 -12.10
N PHE A 6 -10.41 -5.09 -11.21
CA PHE A 6 -10.62 -4.93 -9.76
C PHE A 6 -10.40 -3.48 -9.36
N LYS A 7 -11.24 -2.60 -9.88
CA LYS A 7 -11.05 -1.15 -9.78
C LYS A 7 -11.02 -0.66 -8.33
N ASP A 8 -11.93 -1.15 -7.49
CA ASP A 8 -12.05 -0.71 -6.10
C ASP A 8 -10.89 -1.21 -5.25
N GLU A 9 -10.51 -2.49 -5.39
CA GLU A 9 -9.35 -3.06 -4.70
C GLU A 9 -8.05 -2.39 -5.14
N SER A 10 -7.89 -2.16 -6.45
CA SER A 10 -6.71 -1.47 -6.99
C SER A 10 -6.57 -0.07 -6.41
N TYR A 11 -7.66 0.70 -6.31
CA TYR A 11 -7.59 2.03 -5.73
C TYR A 11 -7.35 2.03 -4.23
N LYS A 12 -7.88 1.05 -3.48
CA LYS A 12 -7.56 0.88 -2.06
C LYS A 12 -6.08 0.62 -1.84
N ILE A 13 -5.50 -0.32 -2.60
CA ILE A 13 -4.08 -0.66 -2.51
C ILE A 13 -3.23 0.57 -2.89
N ILE A 14 -3.55 1.23 -4.00
CA ILE A 14 -2.83 2.45 -4.42
C ILE A 14 -2.92 3.54 -3.36
N GLY A 15 -4.09 3.73 -2.74
CA GLY A 15 -4.29 4.68 -1.64
C GLY A 15 -3.38 4.39 -0.45
N ALA A 16 -3.32 3.14 0.02
CA ALA A 16 -2.42 2.71 1.09
C ALA A 16 -0.94 2.99 0.75
N MET A 17 -0.50 2.68 -0.47
CA MET A 17 0.87 2.99 -0.90
C MET A 17 1.17 4.50 -0.88
N PHE A 18 0.18 5.34 -1.21
CA PHE A 18 0.33 6.80 -1.16
C PHE A 18 0.40 7.35 0.27
N GLU A 19 -0.38 6.80 1.22
CA GLU A 19 -0.28 7.23 2.63
C GLU A 19 1.09 6.87 3.21
N VAL A 20 1.59 5.66 2.94
CA VAL A 20 2.97 5.29 3.33
C VAL A 20 4.00 6.24 2.72
N TYR A 21 3.89 6.57 1.43
CA TYR A 21 4.83 7.49 0.78
C TYR A 21 4.74 8.92 1.35
N LYS A 22 3.54 9.38 1.68
CA LYS A 22 3.30 10.73 2.23
C LYS A 22 3.91 10.88 3.63
N GLU A 23 3.91 9.82 4.44
CA GLU A 23 4.51 9.82 5.76
C GLU A 23 6.03 9.57 5.71
N MET A 24 6.47 8.55 4.96
CA MET A 24 7.86 8.09 4.96
C MET A 24 8.76 8.86 3.99
N GLY A 25 8.21 9.41 2.90
CA GLY A 25 8.98 10.04 1.83
C GLY A 25 9.92 9.05 1.13
N CYS A 26 11.09 9.51 0.70
CA CYS A 26 12.14 8.70 0.07
C CYS A 26 13.37 8.55 0.99
N GLY A 27 14.11 7.44 0.83
CA GLY A 27 15.44 7.26 1.47
C GLY A 27 15.60 6.03 2.35
N PHE A 28 14.53 5.25 2.57
CA PHE A 28 14.59 4.01 3.31
C PHE A 28 14.86 2.79 2.41
N LEU A 29 15.28 1.69 3.03
CA LEU A 29 15.41 0.41 2.36
C LEU A 29 14.04 -0.26 2.21
N GLU A 30 13.94 -1.16 1.24
CA GLU A 30 12.72 -1.89 0.94
C GLU A 30 12.09 -2.59 2.16
N PRO A 31 12.84 -3.26 3.08
CA PRO A 31 12.22 -3.90 4.24
C PRO A 31 11.49 -2.92 5.17
N VAL A 32 11.97 -1.68 5.25
CA VAL A 32 11.30 -0.64 6.04
C VAL A 32 9.97 -0.25 5.39
N TYR A 33 9.96 -0.09 4.06
CA TYR A 33 8.71 0.16 3.34
C TYR A 33 7.74 -1.01 3.43
N GLN A 34 8.24 -2.25 3.40
CA GLN A 34 7.40 -3.44 3.57
C GLN A 34 6.68 -3.38 4.93
N GLU A 35 7.41 -3.19 6.03
CA GLU A 35 6.79 -3.07 7.36
C GLU A 35 5.74 -1.94 7.41
N CYS A 36 6.05 -0.76 6.86
CA CYS A 36 5.10 0.36 6.80
C CYS A 36 3.84 0.03 5.99
N VAL A 37 3.98 -0.65 4.85
CA VAL A 37 2.84 -1.07 4.03
C VAL A 37 2.01 -2.12 4.75
N GLU A 38 2.62 -3.07 5.45
CA GLU A 38 1.89 -4.06 6.26
C GLU A 38 1.06 -3.38 7.36
N PHE A 39 1.61 -2.36 8.03
CA PHE A 39 0.86 -1.55 9.01
C PHE A 39 -0.31 -0.82 8.36
N GLU A 40 -0.11 -0.13 7.23
CA GLU A 40 -1.16 0.63 6.55
C GLU A 40 -2.27 -0.28 6.00
N LEU A 41 -1.90 -1.42 5.40
CA LEU A 41 -2.88 -2.40 4.91
C LEU A 41 -3.70 -2.98 6.07
N ALA A 42 -3.09 -3.22 7.23
CA ALA A 42 -3.81 -3.67 8.43
C ALA A 42 -4.77 -2.59 8.96
N ASP A 43 -4.34 -1.33 9.05
CA ASP A 43 -5.18 -0.21 9.52
C ASP A 43 -6.39 0.02 8.60
N GLN A 44 -6.17 -0.05 7.29
CA GLN A 44 -7.24 0.04 6.29
C GLN A 44 -8.07 -1.25 6.14
N HIS A 45 -7.77 -2.30 6.93
CA HIS A 45 -8.44 -3.60 6.87
C HIS A 45 -8.41 -4.25 5.48
N ILE A 46 -7.32 -4.04 4.72
CA ILE A 46 -7.10 -4.64 3.42
C ILE A 46 -6.46 -6.01 3.64
N PRO A 47 -7.05 -7.13 3.15
CA PRO A 47 -6.46 -8.45 3.33
C PRO A 47 -5.11 -8.58 2.61
N PHE A 48 -4.09 -9.04 3.32
CA PHE A 48 -2.75 -9.27 2.75
C PHE A 48 -2.07 -10.49 3.38
N VAL A 49 -0.97 -10.91 2.75
CA VAL A 49 -0.01 -11.88 3.29
C VAL A 49 1.36 -11.23 3.16
N ALA A 50 2.11 -11.17 4.26
CA ALA A 50 3.48 -10.67 4.27
C ALA A 50 4.37 -11.53 3.35
N GLN A 51 5.33 -10.89 2.68
CA GLN A 51 6.25 -11.54 1.73
C GLN A 51 7.32 -12.37 2.43
#